data_AF-A0A518DN11-F1
#
_entry.id   AF-A0A518DN11-F1
#
_cell.length_a   1.000
_cell.length_b   1.000
_cell.length_c   1.000
_cell.angle_alpha   90.00
_cell.angle_beta   90.00
_cell.angle_gamma   90.00
#
_symmetry.space_group_name_H-M   'P 1'
#
loop_
_entity.id
_entity.type
_entity.pdbx_description
1 polymer ?
#
loop_
_entity_poly.entity_id
_entity_poly.type
_entity_poly.pdbx_seq_one_letter_code
_entity_poly.pdbx_strand_id
1 'polypeptide(L)'
;MSEFPLGYEKISPTTWIYLSSLLMLGLYFKFNRLWSVRNLDLLLLILLAPGMLLADYGQQRQMQAFQNFDRVYRSHQAEAPPDPDDPVLVESVRKRREQALQPSIAEHESARSMAYLGHMWLFIVGLLIVIRLMLDVTMVRRPLLQPNLTTGGLAFIGVSLIVFLTANVIVSEPTREPTRDHRGQREHGPGFPLFTKPPILATMSYPQAPRADDSAESVRLPVGAFYTGVLKVVVVLSQLAIVLGIAGIGYRHFNNLQTGIGVATLYLMLPYTAHMTGRIDHVFPGALMIWGVFFYRRPLTSGVFMGAAMAMIYYPLYLLPLWISFYWHRGLGRFLTGVGGALLLAVIALYFVSPSGEYFSNFRDMFGLRPPKVEGLSGVWGDGGWEPWYRVPVMVGCIVLAGLFALWPAQKNLGTLMSCSAVVLAASQFWHGFGGGLFMAWYLPLLLLTIFRPNLEDRVAVSVLADSWFPRRQKNDKKSIEKAA
;
A
#
# COMPACT_ATOMS: atom_id res chain seq x y z
N MET A 1 -18.67 10.89 -22.20
CA MET A 1 -19.73 10.99 -21.17
C MET A 1 -19.05 10.71 -19.83
N SER A 2 -18.92 11.62 -18.88
CA SER A 2 -19.80 12.73 -18.49
C SER A 2 -18.94 13.78 -17.78
N GLU A 3 -19.08 15.06 -18.17
CA GLU A 3 -18.75 16.14 -17.25
C GLU A 3 -19.46 15.82 -15.93
N PHE A 4 -18.69 15.64 -14.87
CA PHE A 4 -19.28 15.71 -13.54
C PHE A 4 -20.00 17.06 -13.50
N PRO A 5 -21.30 17.15 -13.13
CA PRO A 5 -22.11 18.36 -13.32
C PRO A 5 -21.67 19.59 -12.48
N LEU A 6 -20.42 19.63 -12.01
CA LEU A 6 -19.86 20.59 -11.08
C LEU A 6 -18.46 21.11 -11.50
N GLY A 7 -17.93 20.77 -12.69
CA GLY A 7 -16.61 21.26 -13.12
C GLY A 7 -15.44 20.80 -12.21
N TYR A 8 -15.52 19.58 -11.67
CA TYR A 8 -14.54 19.07 -10.73
C TYR A 8 -13.19 18.77 -11.40
N GLU A 9 -12.14 19.48 -11.00
CA GLU A 9 -10.76 19.19 -11.37
C GLU A 9 -10.03 18.46 -10.25
N LYS A 10 -9.29 17.39 -10.58
CA LYS A 10 -8.48 16.69 -9.57
C LYS A 10 -7.30 17.58 -9.16
N ILE A 11 -6.97 17.51 -7.88
CA ILE A 11 -5.87 18.29 -7.30
C ILE A 11 -4.52 17.73 -7.79
N SER A 12 -3.54 18.61 -8.01
CA SER A 12 -2.17 18.17 -8.31
C SER A 12 -1.52 17.50 -7.08
N PRO A 13 -0.68 16.46 -7.26
CA PRO A 13 0.00 15.80 -6.14
C PRO A 13 0.81 16.76 -5.27
N THR A 14 1.49 17.73 -5.91
CA THR A 14 2.31 18.74 -5.25
C THR A 14 1.47 19.63 -4.33
N THR A 15 0.34 20.15 -4.82
CA THR A 15 -0.60 20.94 -4.01
C THR A 15 -1.11 20.14 -2.81
N TRP A 16 -1.50 18.89 -3.04
CA TRP A 16 -2.00 18.04 -1.97
C TRP A 16 -0.94 17.75 -0.90
N ILE A 17 0.31 17.52 -1.28
CA ILE A 17 1.42 17.27 -0.35
C ILE A 17 1.67 18.47 0.56
N TYR A 18 1.74 19.68 0.01
CA TYR A 18 1.95 20.87 0.83
C TYR A 18 0.78 21.09 1.80
N LEU A 19 -0.46 21.01 1.29
CA LEU A 19 -1.64 21.21 2.12
C LEU A 19 -1.76 20.16 3.23
N SER A 20 -1.61 18.88 2.89
CA SER A 20 -1.67 17.79 3.87
C SER A 20 -0.55 17.87 4.90
N SER A 21 0.68 18.19 4.51
CA SER A 21 1.81 18.33 5.44
C SER A 21 1.60 19.47 6.43
N LEU A 22 1.14 20.64 5.97
CA LEU A 22 0.82 21.78 6.82
C LEU A 22 -0.35 21.48 7.76
N LEU A 23 -1.40 20.83 7.26
CA LEU A 23 -2.53 20.42 8.09
C LEU A 23 -2.13 19.35 9.11
N MET A 24 -1.28 18.38 8.74
CA MET A 24 -0.73 17.39 9.67
C MET A 24 0.04 18.08 10.80
N LEU A 25 0.88 19.06 10.49
CA LEU A 25 1.57 19.86 11.49
C LEU A 25 0.57 20.62 12.38
N GLY A 26 -0.37 21.35 11.79
CA GLY A 26 -1.36 22.12 12.55
C GLY A 26 -2.24 21.27 13.48
N LEU A 27 -2.67 20.09 13.02
CA LEU A 27 -3.62 19.24 13.74
C LEU A 27 -2.96 18.26 14.73
N TYR A 28 -1.70 17.88 14.55
CA TYR A 28 -1.08 16.81 15.35
C TYR A 28 0.26 17.18 16.00
N PHE A 29 0.99 18.15 15.44
CA PHE A 29 2.27 18.58 16.01
C PHE A 29 2.03 19.34 17.30
N LYS A 30 2.89 19.13 18.30
CA LYS A 30 2.84 19.95 19.53
C LYS A 30 4.09 20.78 19.70
N PHE A 31 3.87 22.09 19.53
CA PHE A 31 4.90 23.13 19.54
C PHE A 31 5.57 23.29 20.90
N ASN A 32 4.84 23.10 22.00
CA ASN A 32 5.41 23.20 23.36
C ASN A 32 6.43 22.10 23.68
N ARG A 33 6.52 21.02 22.87
CA ARG A 33 7.47 19.92 23.08
C ARG A 33 7.99 19.39 21.75
N LEU A 34 8.88 20.17 21.13
CA LEU A 34 9.45 19.90 19.81
C LEU A 34 10.06 18.48 19.72
N TRP A 35 10.96 18.14 20.64
CA TRP A 35 11.72 16.87 20.66
C TRP A 35 10.96 15.69 21.30
N SER A 36 9.70 15.49 20.93
CA SER A 36 8.92 14.33 21.40
C SER A 36 8.93 13.19 20.39
N VAL A 37 8.89 11.93 20.88
CA VAL A 37 8.76 10.73 20.03
C VAL A 37 7.54 10.83 19.11
N ARG A 38 6.43 11.40 19.60
CA ARG A 38 5.27 11.75 18.78
C ARG A 38 5.64 12.63 17.59
N ASN A 39 6.35 13.72 17.83
CA ASN A 39 6.64 14.68 16.77
C ASN A 39 7.61 14.06 15.78
N LEU A 40 8.55 13.22 16.25
CA LEU A 40 9.38 12.39 15.38
C LEU A 40 8.52 11.47 14.49
N ASP A 41 7.52 10.78 15.06
CA ASP A 41 6.62 9.92 14.29
C ASP A 41 5.86 10.71 13.20
N LEU A 42 5.36 11.90 13.56
CA LEU A 42 4.68 12.78 12.62
C LEU A 42 5.62 13.28 11.51
N LEU A 43 6.86 13.65 11.86
CA LEU A 43 7.88 14.06 10.90
C LEU A 43 8.25 12.91 9.96
N LEU A 44 8.42 11.68 10.46
CA LEU A 44 8.66 10.50 9.62
C LEU A 44 7.52 10.26 8.63
N LEU A 45 6.26 10.46 9.04
CA LEU A 45 5.11 10.37 8.14
C LEU A 45 5.12 11.46 7.06
N ILE A 46 5.45 12.71 7.42
CA ILE A 46 5.56 13.82 6.46
C ILE A 46 6.72 13.57 5.48
N LEU A 47 7.84 13.01 5.96
CA LEU A 47 9.00 12.68 5.14
C LEU A 47 8.71 11.59 4.10
N LEU A 48 7.60 10.85 4.16
CA LEU A 48 7.20 9.96 3.07
C LEU A 48 6.79 10.75 1.81
N ALA A 49 6.29 11.98 1.98
CA ALA A 49 5.69 12.75 0.89
C ALA A 49 6.67 13.13 -0.22
N PRO A 50 7.87 13.69 0.06
CA PRO A 50 8.84 14.03 -0.99
C PRO A 50 9.28 12.82 -1.80
N GLY A 51 9.52 11.67 -1.14
CA GLY A 51 9.92 10.44 -1.81
C GLY A 51 8.86 9.91 -2.76
N MET A 52 7.58 9.91 -2.34
CA MET A 52 6.47 9.55 -3.22
C MET A 52 6.36 10.50 -4.42
N LEU A 53 6.50 11.81 -4.19
CA LEU A 53 6.41 12.81 -5.23
C LEU A 53 7.50 12.62 -6.30
N LEU A 54 8.76 12.44 -5.86
CA LEU A 54 9.89 12.23 -6.76
C LEU A 54 9.76 10.92 -7.54
N ALA A 55 9.35 9.83 -6.88
CA ALA A 55 9.15 8.54 -7.52
C ALA A 55 8.09 8.63 -8.63
N ASP A 56 6.96 9.24 -8.30
CA ASP A 56 5.82 9.37 -9.19
C ASP A 56 6.06 10.36 -10.34
N TYR A 57 6.56 11.57 -10.09
CA TYR A 57 6.95 12.50 -11.16
C TYR A 57 8.03 11.92 -12.07
N GLY A 58 9.04 11.24 -11.49
CA GLY A 58 10.07 10.56 -12.25
C GLY A 58 9.47 9.51 -13.18
N GLN A 59 8.59 8.64 -12.65
CA GLN A 59 7.92 7.60 -13.44
C GLN A 59 7.10 8.19 -14.58
N GLN A 60 6.39 9.31 -14.35
CA GLN A 60 5.61 9.96 -15.38
C GLN A 60 6.45 10.62 -16.47
N ARG A 61 7.54 11.29 -16.10
CA ARG A 61 8.45 11.89 -17.07
C ARG A 61 9.15 10.81 -17.90
N GLN A 62 9.44 9.64 -17.34
CA GLN A 62 9.94 8.50 -18.11
C GLN A 62 8.95 8.07 -19.19
N MET A 63 7.66 8.03 -18.87
CA MET A 63 6.62 7.66 -19.84
C MET A 63 6.50 8.68 -20.96
N GLN A 64 6.54 9.97 -20.62
CA GLN A 64 6.50 11.05 -21.60
C GLN A 64 7.74 11.02 -22.51
N ALA A 65 8.93 10.85 -21.92
CA ALA A 65 10.18 10.71 -22.66
C ALA A 65 10.15 9.49 -23.59
N PHE A 66 9.60 8.36 -23.15
CA PHE A 66 9.43 7.16 -23.98
C PHE A 66 8.47 7.39 -25.14
N GLN A 67 7.33 8.06 -24.91
CA GLN A 67 6.38 8.41 -25.98
C GLN A 67 7.01 9.34 -27.01
N ASN A 68 7.77 10.34 -26.55
CA ASN A 68 8.51 11.26 -27.40
C ASN A 68 9.57 10.49 -28.21
N PHE A 69 10.32 9.61 -27.56
CA PHE A 69 11.31 8.73 -28.21
C PHE A 69 10.67 7.89 -29.31
N ASP A 70 9.56 7.19 -29.03
CA ASP A 70 8.86 6.35 -30.01
C ASP A 70 8.34 7.19 -31.20
N ARG A 71 7.82 8.40 -30.93
CA ARG A 71 7.37 9.33 -31.98
C ARG A 71 8.53 9.74 -32.89
N VAL A 72 9.64 10.18 -32.32
CA VAL A 72 10.84 10.63 -33.08
C VAL A 72 11.50 9.45 -33.80
N TYR A 73 11.56 8.29 -33.15
CA TYR A 73 12.10 7.07 -33.74
C TYR A 73 11.29 6.67 -34.98
N ARG A 74 9.95 6.64 -34.89
CA ARG A 74 9.08 6.30 -36.02
C ARG A 74 9.16 7.32 -37.16
N SER A 75 9.25 8.62 -36.85
CA SER A 75 9.38 9.64 -37.90
C SER A 75 10.68 9.49 -38.70
N HIS A 76 11.79 9.13 -38.03
CA HIS A 76 13.06 8.89 -38.71
C HIS A 76 13.22 7.46 -39.25
N GLN A 77 12.40 6.49 -38.82
CA GLN A 77 12.39 5.14 -39.38
C GLN A 77 11.82 5.12 -40.80
N ALA A 78 10.87 6.01 -41.09
CA ALA A 78 10.31 6.19 -42.44
C ALA A 78 11.27 6.90 -43.41
N GLU A 79 12.35 7.51 -42.92
CA GLU A 79 13.37 8.19 -43.71
C GLU A 79 14.39 7.14 -44.21
N ALA A 80 14.20 6.65 -45.44
CA ALA A 80 15.16 5.77 -46.10
C ALA A 80 16.36 6.57 -46.64
N PRO A 81 17.59 5.99 -46.63
CA PRO A 81 18.72 6.63 -47.30
C PRO A 81 18.41 6.81 -48.80
N PRO A 82 18.76 7.96 -49.42
CA PRO A 82 18.50 8.21 -50.83
C PRO A 82 19.12 7.18 -51.75
N ASP A 83 20.29 6.66 -51.35
CA ASP A 83 21.00 5.55 -51.97
C ASP A 83 21.44 4.58 -50.86
N PRO A 84 20.90 3.34 -50.81
CA PRO A 84 21.29 2.33 -49.83
C PRO A 84 22.72 1.82 -49.99
N ASP A 85 23.30 1.94 -51.19
CA ASP A 85 24.62 1.41 -51.52
C ASP A 85 25.75 2.43 -51.25
N ASP A 86 25.40 3.71 -50.98
CA ASP A 86 26.36 4.74 -50.59
C ASP A 86 26.57 4.75 -49.05
N PRO A 87 27.75 4.30 -48.56
CA PRO A 87 28.03 4.24 -47.13
C PRO A 87 28.04 5.62 -46.46
N VAL A 88 28.35 6.70 -47.19
CA VAL A 88 28.40 8.07 -46.64
C VAL A 88 26.99 8.58 -46.36
N LEU A 89 26.06 8.34 -47.28
CA LEU A 89 24.66 8.74 -47.12
C LEU A 89 23.99 7.93 -46.01
N VAL A 90 24.23 6.63 -45.94
CA VAL A 90 23.75 5.75 -44.85
C VAL A 90 24.22 6.24 -43.48
N GLU A 91 25.51 6.57 -43.35
CA GLU A 91 26.07 7.08 -42.10
C GLU A 91 25.52 8.47 -41.73
N SER A 92 25.25 9.33 -42.73
CA SER A 92 24.67 10.66 -42.49
C SER A 92 23.24 10.60 -41.93
N VAL A 93 22.41 9.69 -42.46
CA VAL A 93 21.04 9.45 -41.99
C VAL A 93 21.07 8.84 -40.58
N ARG A 94 21.99 7.90 -40.33
CA ARG A 94 22.21 7.33 -39.01
C ARG A 94 22.57 8.41 -37.97
N LYS A 95 23.57 9.25 -38.25
CA LYS A 95 23.97 10.33 -37.33
C LYS A 95 22.84 11.32 -37.06
N ARG A 96 22.06 11.68 -38.09
CA ARG A 96 20.90 12.56 -37.94
C ARG A 96 19.84 11.94 -37.03
N ARG A 97 19.58 10.64 -37.19
CA ARG A 97 18.68 9.87 -36.32
C ARG A 97 19.19 9.82 -34.88
N GLU A 98 20.48 9.53 -34.67
CA GLU A 98 21.10 9.51 -33.33
C GLU A 98 21.00 10.90 -32.66
N GLN A 99 21.32 11.97 -33.38
CA GLN A 99 21.20 13.34 -32.89
C GLN A 99 19.76 13.73 -32.55
N ALA A 100 18.78 13.30 -33.35
CA ALA A 100 17.37 13.57 -33.09
C ALA A 100 16.83 12.83 -31.86
N LEU A 101 17.35 11.63 -31.57
CA LEU A 101 16.95 10.82 -30.41
C LEU A 101 17.65 11.26 -29.11
N GLN A 102 18.81 11.90 -29.21
CA GLN A 102 19.63 12.31 -28.05
C GLN A 102 18.85 13.08 -26.97
N PRO A 103 17.98 14.06 -27.29
CA PRO A 103 17.20 14.78 -26.27
C PRO A 103 16.23 13.87 -25.51
N SER A 104 15.56 12.95 -26.20
CA SER A 104 14.62 12.00 -25.57
C SER A 104 15.33 10.97 -24.69
N ILE A 105 16.54 10.54 -25.09
CA ILE A 105 17.38 9.66 -24.28
C ILE A 105 17.81 10.38 -22.99
N ALA A 106 18.32 11.61 -23.10
CA ALA A 106 18.73 12.41 -21.95
C ALA A 106 17.55 12.72 -21.00
N GLU A 107 16.36 13.00 -21.55
CA GLU A 107 15.14 13.19 -20.75
C GLU A 107 14.75 11.91 -20.00
N HIS A 108 14.81 10.75 -20.66
CA HIS A 108 14.52 9.46 -20.04
C HIS A 108 15.50 9.12 -18.90
N GLU A 109 16.80 9.38 -19.08
CA GLU A 109 17.83 9.19 -18.04
C GLU A 109 17.63 10.11 -16.84
N SER A 110 17.31 11.39 -17.08
CA SER A 110 17.01 12.36 -16.03
C SER A 110 15.76 11.97 -15.24
N ALA A 111 14.69 11.57 -15.95
CA ALA A 111 13.45 11.10 -15.33
C ALA A 111 13.66 9.84 -14.50
N ARG A 112 14.48 8.90 -14.99
CA ARG A 112 14.89 7.70 -14.25
C ARG A 112 15.65 8.02 -12.98
N SER A 113 16.61 8.94 -13.06
CA SER A 113 17.37 9.39 -11.90
C SER A 113 16.45 9.99 -10.83
N MET A 114 15.46 10.78 -11.25
CA MET A 114 14.44 11.35 -10.36
C MET A 114 13.60 10.26 -9.68
N ALA A 115 13.11 9.28 -10.45
CA ALA A 115 12.33 8.16 -9.90
C ALA A 115 13.15 7.36 -8.88
N TYR A 116 14.41 7.04 -9.24
CA TYR A 116 15.35 6.33 -8.39
C TYR A 116 15.63 7.07 -7.07
N LEU A 117 15.86 8.39 -7.12
CA LEU A 117 16.04 9.21 -5.92
C LEU A 117 14.80 9.19 -5.02
N GLY A 118 13.60 9.21 -5.60
CA GLY A 118 12.35 9.05 -4.86
C GLY A 118 12.26 7.71 -4.12
N HIS A 119 12.60 6.61 -4.80
CA HIS A 119 12.64 5.29 -4.18
C HIS A 119 13.72 5.15 -3.12
N MET A 120 14.91 5.71 -3.34
CA MET A 120 15.98 5.79 -2.34
C MET A 120 15.53 6.53 -1.08
N TRP A 121 14.86 7.67 -1.26
CA TRP A 121 14.31 8.43 -0.14
C TRP A 121 13.29 7.61 0.66
N LEU A 122 12.35 6.95 -0.02
CA LEU A 122 11.38 6.06 0.61
C LEU A 122 12.03 4.88 1.31
N PHE A 123 13.12 4.34 0.76
CA PHE A 123 13.91 3.28 1.38
C PHE A 123 14.51 3.75 2.71
N ILE A 124 15.14 4.93 2.73
CA ILE A 124 15.76 5.49 3.95
C ILE A 124 14.69 5.81 5.01
N VAL A 125 13.61 6.52 4.63
CA VAL A 125 12.54 6.87 5.58
C VAL A 125 11.82 5.62 6.07
N GLY A 126 11.57 4.65 5.18
CA GLY A 126 11.02 3.35 5.53
C GLY A 126 11.90 2.61 6.54
N LEU A 127 13.22 2.66 6.39
CA LEU A 127 14.17 2.04 7.33
C LEU A 127 14.08 2.71 8.70
N LEU A 128 14.01 4.05 8.75
CA LEU A 128 13.81 4.79 9.99
C LEU A 128 12.47 4.42 10.66
N ILE A 129 11.40 4.25 9.89
CA ILE A 129 10.09 3.79 10.39
C ILE A 129 10.19 2.37 10.97
N VAL A 130 10.89 1.45 10.29
CA VAL A 130 11.10 0.08 10.79
C VAL A 130 11.89 0.10 12.10
N ILE A 131 13.01 0.84 12.16
CA ILE A 131 13.82 0.99 13.38
C ILE A 131 12.94 1.57 14.50
N ARG A 132 12.19 2.64 14.24
CA ARG A 132 11.26 3.22 15.20
C ARG A 132 10.28 2.16 15.70
N LEU A 133 9.59 1.45 14.80
CA LEU A 133 8.60 0.43 15.17
C LEU A 133 9.18 -0.74 15.97
N MET A 134 10.48 -1.03 15.82
CA MET A 134 11.18 -2.01 16.67
C MET A 134 11.50 -1.43 18.05
N LEU A 135 11.98 -0.19 18.12
CA LEU A 135 12.21 0.54 19.39
C LEU A 135 10.92 0.76 20.17
N ASP A 136 9.79 0.81 19.48
CA ASP A 136 8.47 0.92 20.09
C ASP A 136 8.26 -0.19 21.13
N VAL A 137 8.68 -1.43 20.85
CA VAL A 137 8.52 -2.57 21.76
C VAL A 137 9.25 -2.36 23.09
N THR A 138 10.32 -1.57 23.12
CA THR A 138 11.09 -1.29 24.34
C THR A 138 10.55 -0.11 25.14
N MET A 139 9.58 0.65 24.62
CA MET A 139 9.04 1.84 25.29
C MET A 139 7.99 1.47 26.37
N VAL A 140 8.37 1.66 27.63
CA VAL A 140 7.51 1.47 28.82
C VAL A 140 6.47 2.58 28.97
N ARG A 141 6.87 3.85 28.77
CA ARG A 141 5.97 5.02 28.86
C ARG A 141 5.82 5.68 27.51
N ARG A 142 4.58 5.98 27.14
CA ARG A 142 4.23 6.51 25.82
C ARG A 142 3.46 7.82 25.93
N PRO A 143 3.90 8.89 25.27
CA PRO A 143 3.12 10.12 25.18
C PRO A 143 1.94 9.88 24.22
N LEU A 144 0.71 10.02 24.72
CA LEU A 144 -0.49 9.90 23.89
C LEU A 144 -0.53 11.02 22.84
N LEU A 145 -0.71 10.63 21.57
CA LEU A 145 -0.88 11.56 20.46
C LEU A 145 -2.31 12.08 20.42
N GLN A 146 -2.62 13.06 21.27
CA GLN A 146 -3.90 13.76 21.19
C GLN A 146 -3.86 14.81 20.09
N PRO A 147 -4.79 14.77 19.11
CA PRO A 147 -4.93 15.82 18.12
C PRO A 147 -5.19 17.19 18.78
N ASN A 148 -4.88 18.26 18.08
CA ASN A 148 -5.10 19.64 18.51
C ASN A 148 -6.56 20.10 18.31
N LEU A 149 -7.35 19.36 17.53
CA LEU A 149 -8.74 19.67 17.22
C LEU A 149 -9.71 18.78 18.01
N THR A 150 -10.92 19.29 18.24
CA THR A 150 -12.01 18.55 18.89
C THR A 150 -12.42 17.33 18.07
N THR A 151 -13.01 16.33 18.74
CA THR A 151 -13.51 15.12 18.08
C THR A 151 -14.50 15.42 16.95
N GLY A 152 -15.41 16.39 17.16
CA GLY A 152 -16.36 16.83 16.15
C GLY A 152 -15.69 17.46 14.93
N GLY A 153 -14.69 18.33 15.15
CA GLY A 153 -13.92 18.93 14.07
C GLY A 153 -13.12 17.89 13.26
N LEU A 154 -12.49 16.92 13.94
CA LEU A 154 -11.77 15.83 13.26
C LEU A 154 -12.70 14.92 12.47
N ALA A 155 -13.89 14.62 13.00
CA ALA A 155 -14.89 13.83 12.31
C ALA A 155 -15.39 14.56 11.05
N PHE A 156 -15.65 15.87 11.14
CA PHE A 156 -16.04 16.69 10.00
C PHE A 156 -14.97 16.72 8.91
N ILE A 157 -13.70 16.94 9.28
CA ILE A 157 -12.57 16.88 8.33
C ILE A 157 -12.46 15.48 7.72
N GLY A 158 -12.55 14.43 8.56
CA GLY A 158 -12.47 13.04 8.10
C GLY A 158 -13.56 12.69 7.10
N VAL A 159 -14.83 13.03 7.38
CA VAL A 159 -15.95 12.81 6.45
C VAL A 159 -15.75 13.61 5.16
N SER A 160 -15.36 14.87 5.25
CA SER A 160 -15.07 15.71 4.07
C SER A 160 -13.98 15.10 3.19
N LEU A 161 -12.92 14.55 3.79
CA LEU A 161 -11.84 13.86 3.08
C LEU A 161 -12.32 12.56 2.43
N ILE A 162 -13.17 11.78 3.10
CA ILE A 162 -13.75 10.56 2.49
C ILE A 162 -14.55 10.94 1.25
N VAL A 163 -15.43 11.95 1.33
CA VAL A 163 -16.23 12.42 0.19
C VAL A 163 -15.31 12.88 -0.94
N PHE A 164 -14.31 13.69 -0.63
CA PHE A 164 -13.33 14.18 -1.60
C PHE A 164 -12.55 13.05 -2.29
N LEU A 165 -11.97 12.12 -1.53
CA LEU A 165 -11.21 11.00 -2.09
C LEU A 165 -12.10 10.03 -2.88
N THR A 166 -13.34 9.84 -2.44
CA THR A 166 -14.34 9.04 -3.17
C THR A 166 -14.68 9.70 -4.50
N ALA A 167 -14.85 11.03 -4.54
CA ALA A 167 -15.06 11.77 -5.78
C ALA A 167 -13.90 11.58 -6.76
N ASN A 168 -12.64 11.63 -6.28
CA ASN A 168 -11.46 11.33 -7.11
C ASN A 168 -11.51 9.94 -7.75
N VAL A 169 -11.94 8.93 -7.00
CA VAL A 169 -12.10 7.56 -7.53
C VAL A 169 -13.25 7.48 -8.52
N ILE A 170 -14.38 8.13 -8.27
CA ILE A 170 -15.54 8.09 -9.17
C ILE A 170 -15.22 8.77 -10.51
N VAL A 171 -14.51 9.90 -10.49
CA VAL A 171 -14.12 10.65 -11.70
C VAL A 171 -12.91 10.03 -12.40
N SER A 172 -12.15 9.17 -11.73
CA SER A 172 -10.97 8.53 -12.33
C SER A 172 -11.32 7.66 -13.55
N GLU A 173 -10.41 7.67 -14.52
CA GLU A 173 -10.48 6.79 -15.69
C GLU A 173 -9.48 5.63 -15.51
N PRO A 174 -9.87 4.40 -15.92
CA PRO A 174 -8.98 3.25 -15.86
C PRO A 174 -7.79 3.49 -16.81
N THR A 175 -6.63 3.69 -16.22
CA THR A 175 -5.38 3.95 -16.94
C THR A 175 -4.50 2.70 -16.88
N ARG A 176 -3.66 2.50 -17.91
CA ARG A 176 -2.65 1.44 -17.90
C ARG A 176 -1.48 1.87 -17.02
N GLU A 177 -1.00 0.99 -16.14
CA GLU A 177 0.30 1.20 -15.52
C GLU A 177 1.38 1.05 -16.62
N PRO A 178 2.30 2.00 -16.80
CA PRO A 178 3.12 2.08 -18.02
C PRO A 178 4.36 1.19 -18.03
N THR A 179 4.53 0.35 -17.02
CA THR A 179 5.57 -0.68 -16.95
C THR A 179 5.33 -1.77 -17.99
N ARG A 180 5.59 -1.42 -19.25
CA ARG A 180 5.92 -2.35 -20.32
C ARG A 180 7.41 -2.62 -20.21
N ASP A 181 7.79 -3.88 -20.05
CA ASP A 181 9.07 -4.34 -20.59
C ASP A 181 9.06 -4.08 -22.11
N HIS A 182 10.24 -3.88 -22.71
CA HIS A 182 10.46 -3.74 -24.15
C HIS A 182 9.83 -4.88 -24.97
N ARG A 183 9.48 -6.01 -24.33
CA ARG A 183 8.82 -7.20 -24.91
C ARG A 183 7.29 -7.24 -24.74
N GLY A 184 6.66 -6.22 -24.15
CA GLY A 184 5.20 -6.11 -24.07
C GLY A 184 4.52 -7.01 -23.02
N GLN A 185 5.28 -7.68 -22.14
CA GLN A 185 4.71 -8.44 -21.02
C GLN A 185 4.61 -7.59 -19.75
N ARG A 186 3.41 -7.58 -19.16
CA ARG A 186 3.10 -6.97 -17.86
C ARG A 186 3.55 -7.94 -16.78
N GLU A 187 4.55 -7.60 -15.98
CA GLU A 187 4.93 -8.45 -14.85
C GLU A 187 4.67 -7.74 -13.53
N HIS A 188 3.56 -8.13 -12.89
CA HIS A 188 3.18 -7.66 -11.55
C HIS A 188 3.84 -8.53 -10.48
N GLY A 189 3.82 -8.05 -9.24
CA GLY A 189 4.20 -8.85 -8.07
C GLY A 189 3.33 -10.11 -7.91
N PRO A 190 3.81 -11.13 -7.17
CA PRO A 190 3.03 -12.32 -6.88
C PRO A 190 1.73 -11.99 -6.11
N GLY A 191 0.64 -12.69 -6.41
CA GLY A 191 -0.66 -12.49 -5.75
C GLY A 191 -1.83 -13.01 -6.59
N PHE A 192 -3.05 -12.75 -6.12
CA PHE A 192 -4.27 -13.21 -6.78
C PHE A 192 -4.52 -12.45 -8.09
N PRO A 193 -4.69 -13.10 -9.26
CA PRO A 193 -4.76 -12.44 -10.56
C PRO A 193 -5.80 -11.32 -10.70
N LEU A 194 -6.98 -11.46 -10.07
CA LEU A 194 -8.02 -10.41 -10.09
C LEU A 194 -7.59 -9.10 -9.42
N PHE A 195 -6.60 -9.16 -8.52
CA PHE A 195 -6.14 -8.01 -7.75
C PHE A 195 -4.81 -7.48 -8.24
N THR A 196 -3.96 -8.35 -8.82
CA THR A 196 -2.66 -7.95 -9.37
C THR A 196 -2.71 -7.54 -10.83
N LYS A 197 -3.69 -7.98 -11.63
CA LYS A 197 -3.83 -7.62 -13.06
C LYS A 197 -4.88 -6.53 -13.43
N PRO A 198 -5.66 -5.89 -12.53
CA PRO A 198 -6.65 -4.88 -12.91
C PRO A 198 -6.00 -3.55 -13.35
N PRO A 199 -6.71 -2.71 -14.13
CA PRO A 199 -6.25 -1.36 -14.46
C PRO A 199 -6.20 -0.47 -13.22
N ILE A 200 -5.36 0.56 -13.24
CA ILE A 200 -5.21 1.51 -12.14
C ILE A 200 -6.15 2.69 -12.35
N LEU A 201 -6.80 3.11 -11.27
CA LEU A 201 -7.63 4.31 -11.24
C LEU A 201 -6.76 5.52 -10.85
N ALA A 202 -6.33 6.32 -11.83
CA ALA A 202 -5.49 7.49 -11.55
C ALA A 202 -6.31 8.58 -10.82
N THR A 203 -6.05 8.78 -9.53
CA THR A 203 -6.81 9.70 -8.65
C THR A 203 -6.23 11.11 -8.57
N MET A 204 -5.04 11.36 -9.11
CA MET A 204 -4.41 12.69 -9.17
C MET A 204 -4.28 13.19 -10.61
N SER A 205 -4.24 14.51 -10.79
CA SER A 205 -4.01 15.17 -12.08
C SER A 205 -2.58 15.68 -12.22
N TYR A 206 -2.03 15.57 -13.43
CA TYR A 206 -0.68 16.04 -13.76
C TYR A 206 -0.75 17.04 -14.90
N PRO A 207 0.09 18.09 -14.89
CA PRO A 207 0.24 18.97 -16.03
C PRO A 207 0.64 18.14 -17.26
N GLN A 208 -0.24 18.05 -18.25
CA GLN A 208 0.09 17.43 -19.53
C GLN A 208 0.90 18.44 -20.35
N ALA A 209 2.02 18.02 -20.94
CA ALA A 209 2.67 18.83 -21.98
C ALA A 209 1.68 19.05 -23.14
N PRO A 210 1.73 20.20 -23.85
CA PRO A 210 0.84 20.46 -24.98
C PRO A 210 0.96 19.33 -26.00
N ARG A 211 -0.12 18.59 -26.21
CA ARG A 211 -0.20 17.56 -27.24
C ARG A 211 -0.19 18.27 -28.59
N ALA A 212 0.80 17.98 -29.43
CA ALA A 212 0.83 18.45 -30.81
C ALA A 212 -0.09 17.62 -31.74
N ASP A 213 -0.76 16.59 -31.22
CA ASP A 213 -1.73 15.76 -31.94
C ASP A 213 -2.77 15.24 -30.95
N ASP A 214 -4.01 15.75 -31.04
CA ASP A 214 -5.19 15.24 -30.32
C ASP A 214 -5.65 13.85 -30.82
N SER A 215 -4.85 13.18 -31.65
CA SER A 215 -5.09 11.83 -32.18
C SER A 215 -4.33 10.73 -31.43
N ALA A 216 -3.43 11.07 -30.50
CA ALA A 216 -2.81 10.10 -29.60
C ALA A 216 -3.82 9.71 -28.51
N GLU A 217 -4.79 8.90 -28.93
CA GLU A 217 -5.72 8.15 -28.10
C GLU A 217 -4.95 7.67 -26.86
N SER A 218 -5.20 8.29 -25.70
CA SER A 218 -4.85 7.64 -24.43
C SER A 218 -5.36 6.23 -24.58
N VAL A 219 -4.52 5.20 -24.51
CA VAL A 219 -4.92 3.84 -24.88
C VAL A 219 -5.96 3.35 -23.87
N ARG A 220 -7.20 3.77 -24.09
CA ARG A 220 -8.40 3.46 -23.33
C ARG A 220 -8.52 1.97 -23.49
N LEU A 221 -8.31 1.25 -22.40
CA LEU A 221 -8.64 -0.17 -22.43
C LEU A 221 -10.16 -0.23 -22.67
N PRO A 222 -10.65 -1.02 -23.64
CA PRO A 222 -12.07 -1.34 -23.75
C PRO A 222 -12.46 -2.27 -22.59
N VAL A 223 -12.32 -1.77 -21.37
CA VAL A 223 -12.83 -2.42 -20.16
C VAL A 223 -14.30 -2.04 -20.09
N GLY A 224 -15.18 -3.03 -20.06
CA GLY A 224 -16.62 -2.80 -19.99
C GLY A 224 -16.96 -1.87 -18.81
N ALA A 225 -17.85 -0.92 -19.03
CA ALA A 225 -18.27 0.07 -18.02
C ALA A 225 -18.67 -0.60 -16.68
N PHE A 226 -19.27 -1.79 -16.75
CA PHE A 226 -19.60 -2.63 -15.60
C PHE A 226 -18.37 -2.98 -14.74
N TYR A 227 -17.30 -3.52 -15.34
CA TYR A 227 -16.09 -3.90 -14.61
C TYR A 227 -15.41 -2.69 -13.97
N THR A 228 -15.34 -1.56 -14.68
CA THR A 228 -14.83 -0.30 -14.14
C THR A 228 -15.67 0.18 -12.94
N GLY A 229 -17.00 0.06 -13.02
CA GLY A 229 -17.90 0.35 -11.91
C GLY A 229 -17.64 -0.55 -10.70
N VAL A 230 -17.50 -1.86 -10.91
CA VAL A 230 -17.16 -2.83 -9.85
C VAL A 230 -15.83 -2.46 -9.18
N LEU A 231 -14.78 -2.16 -9.95
CA LEU A 231 -13.47 -1.78 -9.43
C LEU A 231 -13.57 -0.52 -8.53
N LYS A 232 -14.28 0.52 -9.00
CA LYS A 232 -14.51 1.74 -8.23
C LYS A 232 -15.24 1.45 -6.91
N VAL A 233 -16.30 0.62 -6.95
CA VAL A 233 -17.05 0.23 -5.76
C VAL A 233 -16.17 -0.51 -4.75
N VAL A 234 -15.38 -1.50 -5.21
CA VAL A 234 -14.50 -2.28 -4.33
C VAL A 234 -13.45 -1.38 -3.68
N VAL A 235 -12.83 -0.48 -4.44
CA VAL A 235 -11.85 0.48 -3.92
C VAL A 235 -12.47 1.39 -2.85
N VAL A 236 -13.64 1.99 -3.12
CA VAL A 236 -14.33 2.88 -2.18
C VAL A 236 -14.73 2.13 -0.90
N LEU A 237 -15.28 0.93 -1.02
CA LEU A 237 -15.65 0.11 0.12
C LEU A 237 -14.43 -0.31 0.95
N SER A 238 -13.31 -0.63 0.30
CA SER A 238 -12.06 -0.97 0.97
C SER A 238 -11.51 0.21 1.78
N GLN A 239 -11.53 1.39 1.18
CA GLN A 239 -11.07 2.61 1.84
C GLN A 239 -11.93 2.96 3.05
N LEU A 240 -13.27 2.86 2.89
CA LEU A 240 -14.20 3.03 3.99
C LEU A 240 -13.97 1.98 5.09
N ALA A 241 -13.72 0.72 4.71
CA ALA A 241 -13.42 -0.36 5.63
C ALA A 241 -12.14 -0.11 6.44
N ILE A 242 -11.07 0.45 5.85
CA ILE A 242 -9.87 0.87 6.59
C ILE A 242 -10.22 1.96 7.62
N VAL A 243 -10.92 3.00 7.18
CA VAL A 243 -11.27 4.15 8.04
C VAL A 243 -12.15 3.72 9.22
N LEU A 244 -13.23 2.98 8.94
CA LEU A 244 -14.13 2.46 9.96
C LEU A 244 -13.43 1.45 10.87
N GLY A 245 -12.54 0.63 10.31
CA GLY A 245 -11.73 -0.31 11.08
C GLY A 245 -10.79 0.40 12.06
N ILE A 246 -10.08 1.44 11.62
CA ILE A 246 -9.21 2.27 12.48
C ILE A 246 -10.03 2.94 13.59
N ALA A 247 -11.13 3.62 13.24
CA ALA A 247 -11.99 4.28 14.22
C ALA A 247 -12.59 3.27 15.21
N GLY A 248 -13.01 2.10 14.71
CA GLY A 248 -13.53 0.99 15.50
C GLY A 248 -12.50 0.39 16.46
N ILE A 249 -11.23 0.26 16.05
CA ILE A 249 -10.14 -0.18 16.94
C ILE A 249 -9.92 0.86 18.04
N GLY A 250 -9.89 2.16 17.71
CA GLY A 250 -9.79 3.23 18.70
C GLY A 250 -10.93 3.22 19.72
N TYR A 251 -12.17 3.09 19.24
CA TYR A 251 -13.34 2.98 20.10
C TYR A 251 -13.32 1.72 20.99
N ARG A 252 -13.21 0.54 20.37
CA ARG A 252 -13.44 -0.74 21.04
C ARG A 252 -12.23 -1.24 21.84
N HIS A 253 -11.02 -1.03 21.33
CA HIS A 253 -9.81 -1.62 21.89
C HIS A 253 -8.95 -0.62 22.62
N PHE A 254 -8.89 0.63 22.16
CA PHE A 254 -8.17 1.70 22.86
C PHE A 254 -9.04 2.40 23.91
N ASN A 255 -10.36 2.16 23.91
CA ASN A 255 -11.32 2.86 24.76
C ASN A 255 -11.23 4.39 24.63
N ASN A 256 -10.86 4.86 23.43
CA ASN A 256 -10.68 6.28 23.13
C ASN A 256 -11.13 6.58 21.70
N LEU A 257 -12.37 7.05 21.57
CA LEU A 257 -12.96 7.40 20.28
C LEU A 257 -12.22 8.56 19.60
N GLN A 258 -11.78 9.56 20.38
CA GLN A 258 -11.04 10.70 19.83
C GLN A 258 -9.73 10.26 19.18
N THR A 259 -9.00 9.33 19.80
CA THR A 259 -7.82 8.72 19.20
C THR A 259 -8.17 7.97 17.92
N GLY A 260 -9.22 7.14 17.93
CA GLY A 260 -9.65 6.40 16.74
C GLY A 260 -9.99 7.31 15.55
N ILE A 261 -10.79 8.36 15.80
CA ILE A 261 -11.15 9.35 14.77
C ILE A 261 -9.90 10.13 14.33
N GLY A 262 -9.03 10.54 15.25
CA GLY A 262 -7.77 11.21 14.91
C GLY A 262 -6.87 10.37 14.01
N VAL A 263 -6.69 9.08 14.30
CA VAL A 263 -5.89 8.18 13.45
C VAL A 263 -6.53 8.02 12.06
N ALA A 264 -7.85 7.86 12.00
CA ALA A 264 -8.57 7.72 10.74
C ALA A 264 -8.48 8.98 9.88
N THR A 265 -8.65 10.16 10.50
CA THR A 265 -8.49 11.45 9.81
C THR A 265 -7.05 11.63 9.35
N LEU A 266 -6.04 11.32 10.17
CA LEU A 266 -4.64 11.36 9.75
C LEU A 266 -4.36 10.44 8.56
N TYR A 267 -4.87 9.22 8.58
CA TYR A 267 -4.76 8.28 7.45
C TYR A 267 -5.31 8.89 6.16
N LEU A 268 -6.49 9.51 6.20
CA LEU A 268 -7.11 10.14 5.03
C LEU A 268 -6.35 11.37 4.51
N MET A 269 -5.66 12.08 5.39
CA MET A 269 -4.89 13.27 5.03
C MET A 269 -3.57 12.94 4.37
N LEU A 270 -2.99 11.77 4.65
CA LEU A 270 -1.67 11.42 4.14
C LEU A 270 -1.62 11.48 2.60
N PRO A 271 -0.55 12.04 2.01
CA PRO A 271 -0.39 12.10 0.57
C PRO A 271 -0.50 10.74 -0.11
N TYR A 272 0.02 9.71 0.57
CA TYR A 272 -0.09 8.32 0.15
C TYR A 272 -1.52 7.92 -0.16
N THR A 273 -2.44 8.25 0.75
CA THR A 273 -3.83 7.82 0.65
C THR A 273 -4.48 8.48 -0.57
N ALA A 274 -4.30 9.77 -0.78
CA ALA A 274 -4.88 10.45 -1.93
C ALA A 274 -4.32 9.93 -3.28
N HIS A 275 -3.03 9.58 -3.31
CA HIS A 275 -2.34 9.13 -4.52
C HIS A 275 -2.64 7.67 -4.87
N MET A 276 -2.65 6.78 -3.88
CA MET A 276 -2.74 5.32 -4.09
C MET A 276 -4.12 4.72 -3.80
N THR A 277 -5.13 5.53 -3.43
CA THR A 277 -6.49 5.01 -3.17
C THR A 277 -7.04 4.24 -4.38
N GLY A 278 -6.74 4.66 -5.61
CA GLY A 278 -7.23 4.00 -6.82
C GLY A 278 -6.66 2.60 -7.12
N ARG A 279 -5.73 2.10 -6.28
CA ARG A 279 -5.05 0.81 -6.45
C ARG A 279 -5.66 -0.26 -5.54
N ILE A 280 -6.34 -1.22 -6.14
CA ILE A 280 -7.03 -2.29 -5.39
C ILE A 280 -6.05 -3.24 -4.68
N ASP A 281 -4.89 -3.52 -5.28
CA ASP A 281 -3.77 -4.28 -4.73
C ASP A 281 -3.19 -3.65 -3.45
N HIS A 282 -3.38 -2.33 -3.28
CA HIS A 282 -2.97 -1.62 -2.07
C HIS A 282 -4.07 -1.67 -1.00
N VAL A 283 -5.25 -1.13 -1.32
CA VAL A 283 -6.27 -0.79 -0.33
C VAL A 283 -7.03 -2.03 0.17
N PHE A 284 -7.35 -2.99 -0.71
CA PHE A 284 -8.18 -4.14 -0.33
C PHE A 284 -7.48 -5.07 0.69
N PRO A 285 -6.22 -5.51 0.49
CA PRO A 285 -5.52 -6.28 1.52
C PRO A 285 -5.32 -5.50 2.83
N GLY A 286 -5.06 -4.19 2.75
CA GLY A 286 -4.95 -3.32 3.93
C GLY A 286 -6.24 -3.31 4.75
N ALA A 287 -7.40 -3.24 4.10
CA ALA A 287 -8.70 -3.34 4.75
C ALA A 287 -8.88 -4.68 5.48
N LEU A 288 -8.57 -5.79 4.82
CA LEU A 288 -8.67 -7.13 5.41
C LEU A 288 -7.79 -7.26 6.66
N MET A 289 -6.54 -6.78 6.61
CA MET A 289 -5.63 -6.83 7.77
C MET A 289 -6.15 -5.99 8.94
N ILE A 290 -6.70 -4.80 8.69
CA ILE A 290 -7.28 -3.95 9.74
C ILE A 290 -8.48 -4.62 10.41
N TRP A 291 -9.36 -5.26 9.63
CA TRP A 291 -10.49 -6.01 10.19
C TRP A 291 -10.04 -7.30 10.88
N GLY A 292 -8.95 -7.92 10.43
CA GLY A 292 -8.27 -9.01 11.14
C GLY A 292 -7.83 -8.62 12.53
N VAL A 293 -7.21 -7.43 12.67
CA VAL A 293 -6.85 -6.84 13.97
C VAL A 293 -8.09 -6.43 14.76
N PHE A 294 -9.09 -5.80 14.15
CA PHE A 294 -10.34 -5.44 14.84
C PHE A 294 -11.01 -6.65 15.50
N PHE A 295 -11.00 -7.81 14.84
CA PHE A 295 -11.55 -9.06 15.35
C PHE A 295 -10.55 -9.93 16.12
N TYR A 296 -9.41 -9.42 16.61
CA TYR A 296 -8.41 -10.26 17.32
C TYR A 296 -8.97 -11.02 18.54
N ARG A 297 -10.10 -10.55 19.11
CA ARG A 297 -10.79 -11.25 20.21
C ARG A 297 -11.62 -12.46 19.76
N ARG A 298 -11.76 -12.66 18.45
CA ARG A 298 -12.49 -13.74 17.79
C ARG A 298 -11.52 -14.43 16.82
N PRO A 299 -10.72 -15.41 17.31
CA PRO A 299 -9.60 -15.95 16.54
C PRO A 299 -10.02 -16.52 15.18
N LEU A 300 -11.18 -17.17 15.09
CA LEU A 300 -11.74 -17.68 13.82
C LEU A 300 -11.95 -16.56 12.80
N THR A 301 -12.71 -15.52 13.17
CA THR A 301 -13.00 -14.38 12.30
C THR A 301 -11.72 -13.64 11.92
N SER A 302 -10.83 -13.42 12.89
CA SER A 302 -9.52 -12.82 12.65
C SER A 302 -8.71 -13.64 11.63
N GLY A 303 -8.70 -14.97 11.79
CA GLY A 303 -8.05 -15.90 10.86
C GLY A 303 -8.63 -15.84 9.45
N VAL A 304 -9.96 -15.72 9.30
CA VAL A 304 -10.60 -15.55 7.98
C VAL A 304 -10.10 -14.29 7.28
N PHE A 305 -10.07 -13.15 7.97
CA PHE A 305 -9.57 -11.89 7.40
C PHE A 305 -8.08 -11.96 7.06
N MET A 306 -7.26 -12.55 7.93
CA MET A 306 -5.82 -12.72 7.69
C MET A 306 -5.55 -13.68 6.53
N GLY A 307 -6.23 -14.82 6.47
CA GLY A 307 -6.10 -15.79 5.37
C GLY A 307 -6.58 -15.22 4.05
N ALA A 308 -7.67 -14.43 4.05
CA ALA A 308 -8.10 -13.70 2.86
C ALA A 308 -7.03 -12.69 2.41
N ALA A 309 -6.43 -11.92 3.32
CA ALA A 309 -5.35 -10.99 2.98
C ALA A 309 -4.13 -11.71 2.37
N MET A 310 -3.72 -12.85 2.95
CA MET A 310 -2.64 -13.71 2.46
C MET A 310 -2.91 -14.31 1.07
N ALA A 311 -4.18 -14.55 0.73
CA ALA A 311 -4.55 -15.01 -0.60
C ALA A 311 -4.46 -13.89 -1.64
N MET A 312 -4.83 -12.66 -1.28
CA MET A 312 -4.82 -11.52 -2.21
C MET A 312 -3.40 -11.10 -2.56
N ILE A 313 -2.55 -10.99 -1.54
CA ILE A 313 -1.13 -10.69 -1.64
C ILE A 313 -0.39 -11.64 -0.70
N TYR A 314 0.78 -12.13 -1.07
CA TYR A 314 1.47 -13.16 -0.30
C TYR A 314 2.26 -12.61 0.92
N TYR A 315 2.56 -11.30 0.98
CA TYR A 315 3.34 -10.70 2.09
C TYR A 315 2.77 -10.88 3.51
N PRO A 316 1.44 -10.87 3.73
CA PRO A 316 0.86 -11.22 5.02
C PRO A 316 1.17 -12.65 5.50
N LEU A 317 1.66 -13.57 4.64
CA LEU A 317 2.12 -14.91 5.08
C LEU A 317 3.27 -14.80 6.09
N TYR A 318 4.13 -13.79 5.94
CA TYR A 318 5.24 -13.52 6.87
C TYR A 318 4.74 -13.10 8.26
N LEU A 319 3.44 -12.79 8.42
CA LEU A 319 2.85 -12.51 9.71
C LEU A 319 2.47 -13.79 10.49
N LEU A 320 2.38 -14.95 9.83
CA LEU A 320 1.96 -16.19 10.48
C LEU A 320 2.76 -16.52 11.75
N PRO A 321 4.11 -16.44 11.79
CA PRO A 321 4.86 -16.80 12.99
C PRO A 321 4.47 -15.91 14.20
N LEU A 322 4.32 -14.60 13.98
CA LEU A 322 3.88 -13.64 15.00
C LEU A 322 2.46 -13.94 15.50
N TRP A 323 1.51 -14.15 14.59
CA TRP A 323 0.10 -14.35 14.92
C TRP A 323 -0.17 -15.72 15.55
N ILE A 324 0.53 -16.77 15.10
CA ILE A 324 0.53 -18.09 15.74
C ILE A 324 1.02 -17.98 17.17
N SER A 325 2.14 -17.27 17.39
CA SER A 325 2.68 -17.06 18.73
C SER A 325 1.72 -16.27 19.64
N PHE A 326 1.04 -15.24 19.10
CA PHE A 326 0.03 -14.50 19.87
C PHE A 326 -1.12 -15.39 20.35
N TYR A 327 -1.63 -16.29 19.51
CA TYR A 327 -2.72 -17.21 19.86
C TYR A 327 -2.26 -18.54 20.47
N TRP A 328 -0.96 -18.74 20.67
CA TRP A 328 -0.36 -20.04 21.02
C TRP A 328 -1.03 -20.69 22.23
N HIS A 329 -1.18 -19.92 23.31
CA HIS A 329 -1.80 -20.41 24.55
C HIS A 329 -3.33 -20.52 24.46
N ARG A 330 -3.98 -19.69 23.63
CA ARG A 330 -5.45 -19.67 23.54
C ARG A 330 -5.91 -19.17 22.18
N GLY A 331 -6.72 -19.99 21.51
CA GLY A 331 -7.36 -19.60 20.25
C GLY A 331 -6.64 -20.04 18.97
N LEU A 332 -5.47 -20.68 19.07
CA LEU A 332 -4.67 -21.10 17.91
C LEU A 332 -5.46 -21.94 16.90
N GLY A 333 -6.10 -23.03 17.33
CA GLY A 333 -6.88 -23.89 16.42
C GLY A 333 -8.01 -23.15 15.70
N ARG A 334 -8.71 -22.25 16.41
CA ARG A 334 -9.76 -21.39 15.83
C ARG A 334 -9.17 -20.45 14.78
N PHE A 335 -8.04 -19.81 15.08
CA PHE A 335 -7.34 -18.94 14.15
C PHE A 335 -6.88 -19.68 12.89
N LEU A 336 -6.20 -20.82 13.05
CA LEU A 336 -5.72 -21.64 11.93
C LEU A 336 -6.86 -22.18 11.07
N THR A 337 -7.99 -22.55 11.68
CA THR A 337 -9.20 -22.95 10.93
C THR A 337 -9.71 -21.80 10.05
N GLY A 338 -9.71 -20.57 10.57
CA GLY A 338 -10.11 -19.39 9.81
C GLY A 338 -9.16 -19.09 8.66
N VAL A 339 -7.85 -19.13 8.92
CA VAL A 339 -6.80 -18.92 7.90
C VAL A 339 -6.90 -19.99 6.80
N GLY A 340 -6.92 -21.27 7.19
CA GLY A 340 -7.01 -22.39 6.26
C GLY A 340 -8.30 -22.38 5.44
N GLY A 341 -9.44 -22.07 6.05
CA GLY A 341 -10.72 -21.95 5.35
C GLY A 341 -10.73 -20.83 4.31
N ALA A 342 -10.22 -19.64 4.65
CA ALA A 342 -10.15 -18.52 3.71
C ALA A 342 -9.17 -18.78 2.56
N LEU A 343 -8.00 -19.37 2.84
CA LEU A 343 -7.05 -19.77 1.80
C LEU A 343 -7.63 -20.85 0.88
N LEU A 344 -8.32 -21.86 1.44
CA LEU A 344 -8.96 -22.91 0.65
C LEU A 344 -10.02 -22.33 -0.29
N LEU A 345 -10.88 -21.43 0.21
CA LEU A 345 -11.85 -20.74 -0.62
C LEU A 345 -11.20 -19.92 -1.74
N ALA A 346 -10.07 -19.25 -1.46
CA ALA A 346 -9.33 -18.52 -2.48
C ALA A 346 -8.70 -19.45 -3.53
N VAL A 347 -8.13 -20.58 -3.13
CA VAL A 347 -7.61 -21.59 -4.06
C VAL A 347 -8.73 -22.16 -4.95
N ILE A 348 -9.90 -22.43 -4.38
CA ILE A 348 -11.08 -22.85 -5.15
C ILE A 348 -11.52 -21.75 -6.11
N ALA A 349 -11.60 -20.50 -5.66
CA ALA A 349 -11.93 -19.36 -6.52
C ALA A 349 -10.92 -19.17 -7.66
N LEU A 350 -9.63 -19.40 -7.39
CA LEU A 350 -8.55 -19.30 -8.38
C LEU A 350 -8.75 -20.28 -9.54
N TYR A 351 -9.31 -21.46 -9.29
CA TYR A 351 -9.65 -22.44 -10.32
C TYR A 351 -10.67 -21.88 -11.33
N PHE A 352 -11.68 -21.16 -10.84
CA PHE A 352 -12.72 -20.56 -11.70
C PHE A 352 -12.27 -19.28 -12.41
N VAL A 353 -11.30 -18.56 -11.84
CA VAL A 353 -10.75 -17.32 -12.40
C VAL A 353 -9.66 -17.58 -13.44
N SER A 354 -8.88 -18.65 -13.27
CA SER A 354 -7.74 -18.94 -14.12
C SER A 354 -8.18 -19.48 -15.49
N PRO A 355 -7.62 -18.97 -16.60
CA PRO A 355 -7.78 -19.61 -17.90
C PRO A 355 -7.32 -21.07 -17.89
N SER A 356 -7.88 -21.88 -18.78
CA SER A 356 -7.55 -23.30 -18.91
C SER A 356 -6.04 -23.50 -19.08
N GLY A 357 -5.43 -24.28 -18.18
CA GLY A 357 -3.98 -24.56 -18.20
C GLY A 357 -3.11 -23.57 -17.41
N GLU A 358 -3.61 -22.41 -17.01
CA GLU A 358 -2.84 -21.41 -16.24
C GLU A 358 -2.95 -21.57 -14.72
N TYR A 359 -3.89 -22.39 -14.24
CA TYR A 359 -4.19 -22.55 -12.81
C TYR A 359 -2.94 -22.78 -11.94
N PHE A 360 -2.07 -23.71 -12.33
CA PHE A 360 -0.89 -24.02 -11.53
C PHE A 360 0.15 -22.89 -11.53
N SER A 361 0.25 -22.15 -12.63
CA SER A 361 1.11 -20.96 -12.72
C SER A 361 0.60 -19.85 -11.81
N ASN A 362 -0.71 -19.56 -11.88
CA ASN A 362 -1.36 -18.58 -11.03
C ASN A 362 -1.35 -19.00 -9.54
N PHE A 363 -1.41 -20.30 -9.24
CA PHE A 363 -1.28 -20.82 -7.88
C PHE A 363 0.12 -20.55 -7.30
N ARG A 364 1.17 -20.83 -8.08
CA ARG A 364 2.55 -20.49 -7.68
C ARG A 364 2.71 -18.98 -7.49
N ASP A 365 2.09 -18.18 -8.35
CA ASP A 365 2.07 -16.71 -8.22
C ASP A 365 1.36 -16.26 -6.95
N MET A 366 0.21 -16.85 -6.61
CA MET A 366 -0.56 -16.46 -5.44
C MET A 366 0.24 -16.56 -4.13
N PHE A 367 1.16 -17.53 -4.05
CA PHE A 367 2.01 -17.76 -2.88
C PHE A 367 3.46 -17.31 -3.05
N GLY A 368 3.83 -16.69 -4.17
CA GLY A 368 5.21 -16.29 -4.44
C GLY A 368 6.20 -17.47 -4.56
N LEU A 369 5.73 -18.66 -4.95
CA LEU A 369 6.53 -19.88 -5.11
C LEU A 369 7.30 -19.87 -6.44
N ARG A 370 8.13 -18.84 -6.64
CA ARG A 370 8.96 -18.65 -7.83
C ARG A 370 10.38 -18.26 -7.42
N PRO A 371 11.40 -18.59 -8.23
CA PRO A 371 12.74 -18.08 -8.00
C PRO A 371 12.73 -16.54 -8.01
N PRO A 372 13.59 -15.87 -7.20
CA PRO A 372 13.67 -14.41 -7.18
C PRO A 372 13.95 -13.86 -8.58
N LYS A 373 13.09 -12.97 -9.07
CA LYS A 373 13.28 -12.30 -10.37
C LYS A 373 14.46 -11.33 -10.33
N VAL A 374 15.29 -11.33 -11.36
CA VAL A 374 16.43 -10.41 -11.50
C VAL A 374 16.24 -9.37 -12.61
N GLU A 375 15.27 -9.58 -13.49
CA GLU A 375 14.94 -8.69 -14.60
C GLU A 375 13.58 -8.02 -14.38
N GLY A 376 13.33 -6.92 -15.09
CA GLY A 376 12.03 -6.22 -15.09
C GLY A 376 11.67 -5.60 -13.73
N LEU A 377 12.67 -5.28 -12.92
CA LEU A 377 12.50 -4.73 -11.58
C LEU A 377 12.29 -3.21 -11.64
N SER A 378 11.72 -2.66 -10.56
CA SER A 378 11.57 -1.21 -10.44
C SER A 378 11.94 -0.70 -9.05
N GLY A 379 11.97 0.63 -8.92
CA GLY A 379 12.47 1.32 -7.76
C GLY A 379 13.97 1.14 -7.57
N VAL A 380 14.41 0.88 -6.34
CA VAL A 380 15.83 0.72 -5.98
C VAL A 380 16.50 -0.43 -6.73
N TRP A 381 15.72 -1.45 -7.07
CA TRP A 381 16.17 -2.67 -7.73
C TRP A 381 16.04 -2.62 -9.25
N GLY A 382 15.49 -1.54 -9.80
CA GLY A 382 15.33 -1.39 -11.24
C GLY A 382 16.66 -1.15 -11.94
N ASP A 383 16.61 -1.08 -13.26
CA ASP A 383 17.81 -0.89 -14.08
C ASP A 383 18.63 0.28 -13.54
N GLY A 384 19.95 0.11 -13.44
CA GLY A 384 20.91 1.14 -12.99
C GLY A 384 20.81 1.54 -11.52
N GLY A 385 19.99 0.84 -10.74
CA GLY A 385 19.99 0.88 -9.28
C GLY A 385 20.98 -0.13 -8.69
N TRP A 386 20.58 -0.77 -7.60
CA TRP A 386 21.37 -1.82 -6.96
C TRP A 386 21.28 -3.13 -7.71
N GLU A 387 22.36 -3.92 -7.68
CA GLU A 387 22.40 -5.25 -8.28
C GLU A 387 21.25 -6.13 -7.71
N PRO A 388 20.38 -6.69 -8.57
CA PRO A 388 19.18 -7.43 -8.17
C PRO A 388 19.43 -8.57 -7.18
N TRP A 389 20.61 -9.20 -7.23
CA TRP A 389 20.97 -10.30 -6.34
C TRP A 389 21.10 -9.89 -4.86
N TYR A 390 21.42 -8.63 -4.56
CA TYR A 390 21.47 -8.14 -3.17
C TYR A 390 20.10 -8.10 -2.48
N ARG A 391 19.01 -8.27 -3.25
CA ARG A 391 17.66 -8.41 -2.73
C ARG A 391 17.44 -9.72 -1.97
N VAL A 392 18.18 -10.78 -2.31
CA VAL A 392 18.04 -12.10 -1.68
C VAL A 392 18.45 -12.07 -0.21
N PRO A 393 19.62 -11.53 0.19
CA PRO A 393 19.93 -11.31 1.60
C PRO A 393 18.88 -10.50 2.36
N VAL A 394 18.30 -9.45 1.75
CA VAL A 394 17.24 -8.63 2.39
C VAL A 394 15.97 -9.45 2.63
N MET A 395 15.59 -10.30 1.66
CA MET A 395 14.47 -11.23 1.80
C MET A 395 14.70 -12.25 2.92
N VAL A 396 15.91 -12.83 3.00
CA VAL A 396 16.31 -13.73 4.09
C VAL A 396 16.24 -13.01 5.43
N GLY A 397 16.74 -11.77 5.51
CA GLY A 397 16.62 -10.94 6.71
C GLY A 397 15.17 -10.72 7.14
N CYS A 398 14.24 -10.51 6.19
CA CYS A 398 12.81 -10.40 6.48
C CYS A 398 12.19 -11.72 6.98
N ILE A 399 12.60 -12.87 6.42
CA ILE A 399 12.18 -14.20 6.90
C ILE A 399 12.66 -14.41 8.35
N VAL A 400 13.93 -14.12 8.60
CA VAL A 400 14.52 -14.22 9.95
C VAL A 400 13.79 -13.30 10.91
N LEU A 401 13.54 -12.04 10.54
CA LEU A 401 12.79 -11.07 11.35
C LEU A 401 11.38 -11.57 11.67
N ALA A 402 10.65 -12.09 10.68
CA ALA A 402 9.33 -12.68 10.87
C ALA A 402 9.36 -13.88 11.84
N GLY A 403 10.35 -14.78 11.68
CA GLY A 403 10.54 -15.93 12.56
C GLY A 403 10.93 -15.53 13.98
N LEU A 404 11.80 -14.53 14.14
CA LEU A 404 12.16 -13.96 15.44
C LEU A 404 10.93 -13.42 16.17
N PHE A 405 9.96 -12.84 15.45
CA PHE A 405 8.71 -12.40 16.05
C PHE A 405 7.80 -13.51 16.56
N ALA A 406 8.04 -14.77 16.20
CA ALA A 406 7.39 -15.89 16.88
C ALA A 406 7.91 -16.05 18.33
N LEU A 407 9.18 -15.77 18.57
CA LEU A 407 9.85 -16.00 19.85
C LEU A 407 9.86 -14.72 20.72
N TRP A 408 10.12 -13.57 20.10
CA TRP A 408 10.25 -12.28 20.76
C TRP A 408 9.22 -11.27 20.24
N PRO A 409 8.58 -10.44 21.08
CA PRO A 409 8.61 -10.44 22.53
C PRO A 409 7.98 -11.70 23.13
N ALA A 410 8.43 -12.10 24.32
CA ALA A 410 7.94 -13.30 25.00
C ALA A 410 6.43 -13.20 25.32
N GLN A 411 5.99 -12.05 25.84
CA GLN A 411 4.58 -11.75 26.04
C GLN A 411 4.07 -10.87 24.91
N LYS A 412 3.09 -11.37 24.17
CA LYS A 412 2.47 -10.67 23.05
C LYS A 412 1.10 -10.13 23.46
N ASN A 413 0.96 -8.81 23.41
CA ASN A 413 -0.30 -8.10 23.56
C ASN A 413 -0.74 -7.45 22.23
N LEU A 414 -1.94 -6.88 22.18
CA LEU A 414 -2.46 -6.19 20.99
C LEU A 414 -1.50 -5.12 20.45
N GLY A 415 -0.82 -4.38 21.33
CA GLY A 415 0.17 -3.39 20.93
C GLY A 415 1.34 -4.01 20.16
N THR A 416 1.96 -5.05 20.73
CA THR A 416 3.04 -5.78 20.05
C THR A 416 2.58 -6.44 18.75
N LEU A 417 1.34 -6.96 18.70
CA LEU A 417 0.77 -7.56 17.50
C LEU A 417 0.66 -6.54 16.36
N MET A 418 0.16 -5.33 16.64
CA MET A 418 0.09 -4.25 15.64
C MET A 418 1.48 -3.75 15.25
N SER A 419 2.36 -3.51 16.22
CA SER A 419 3.72 -2.98 15.97
C SER A 419 4.53 -3.93 15.11
N CYS A 420 4.63 -5.21 15.52
CA CYS A 420 5.45 -6.19 14.83
C CYS A 420 4.83 -6.56 13.47
N SER A 421 3.49 -6.54 13.34
CA SER A 421 2.86 -6.68 12.02
C SER A 421 3.22 -5.52 11.09
N ALA A 422 3.21 -4.28 11.59
CA ALA A 422 3.66 -3.12 10.82
C ALA A 422 5.14 -3.24 10.45
N VAL A 423 6.01 -3.72 11.35
CA VAL A 423 7.44 -3.97 11.06
C VAL A 423 7.62 -4.96 9.92
N VAL A 424 6.98 -6.13 9.99
CA VAL A 424 7.15 -7.18 8.95
C VAL A 424 6.66 -6.69 7.59
N LEU A 425 5.51 -6.00 7.55
CA LEU A 425 4.95 -5.48 6.31
C LEU A 425 5.77 -4.30 5.77
N ALA A 426 6.30 -3.42 6.61
CA ALA A 426 7.20 -2.36 6.19
C ALA A 426 8.55 -2.92 5.70
N ALA A 427 9.11 -3.92 6.40
CA ALA A 427 10.35 -4.59 6.00
C ALA A 427 10.21 -5.30 4.64
N SER A 428 9.02 -5.83 4.34
CA SER A 428 8.75 -6.45 3.04
C SER A 428 8.93 -5.49 1.85
N GLN A 429 8.83 -4.18 2.08
CA GLN A 429 9.01 -3.16 1.06
C GLN A 429 10.45 -3.05 0.58
N PHE A 430 11.43 -3.43 1.40
CA PHE A 430 12.84 -3.31 1.02
C PHE A 430 13.24 -4.33 -0.03
N TRP A 431 12.60 -5.50 -0.09
CA TRP A 431 12.90 -6.51 -1.10
C TRP A 431 11.78 -6.65 -2.16
N HIS A 432 10.75 -5.81 -2.09
CA HIS A 432 9.68 -5.80 -3.08
C HIS A 432 10.24 -5.39 -4.45
N GLY A 433 10.16 -6.29 -5.44
CA GLY A 433 10.79 -6.09 -6.75
C GLY A 433 10.09 -5.07 -7.65
N PHE A 434 8.86 -4.69 -7.33
CA PHE A 434 8.03 -3.80 -8.13
C PHE A 434 7.53 -2.64 -7.27
N GLY A 435 8.10 -1.44 -7.38
CA GLY A 435 7.61 -0.26 -6.65
C GLY A 435 7.84 -0.31 -5.13
N GLY A 436 8.93 -0.95 -4.67
CA GLY A 436 9.30 -1.01 -3.25
C GLY A 436 9.27 0.37 -2.58
N GLY A 437 8.64 0.44 -1.41
CA GLY A 437 8.41 1.66 -0.65
C GLY A 437 7.10 2.40 -0.97
N LEU A 438 6.43 2.06 -2.08
CA LEU A 438 5.15 2.67 -2.46
C LEU A 438 3.92 1.90 -1.95
N PHE A 439 4.03 0.65 -1.51
CA PHE A 439 2.89 -0.15 -1.04
C PHE A 439 2.57 0.11 0.44
N MET A 440 2.36 1.38 0.79
CA MET A 440 2.23 1.76 2.19
C MET A 440 0.92 1.30 2.83
N ALA A 441 -0.18 1.09 2.08
CA ALA A 441 -1.47 0.67 2.62
C ALA A 441 -1.39 -0.65 3.41
N TRP A 442 -0.38 -1.47 3.15
CA TRP A 442 -0.19 -2.72 3.86
C TRP A 442 0.23 -2.49 5.32
N TYR A 443 1.15 -1.56 5.57
CA TYR A 443 1.69 -1.33 6.93
C TYR A 443 1.20 -0.02 7.56
N LEU A 444 0.85 0.99 6.77
CA LEU A 444 0.57 2.36 7.23
C LEU A 444 -0.61 2.44 8.20
N PRO A 445 -1.78 1.80 7.95
CA PRO A 445 -2.85 1.77 8.93
C PRO A 445 -2.41 1.20 10.31
N LEU A 446 -1.60 0.14 10.31
CA LEU A 446 -1.07 -0.48 11.53
C LEU A 446 0.02 0.36 12.20
N LEU A 447 0.85 1.04 11.41
CA LEU A 447 1.83 2.04 11.88
C LEU A 447 1.12 3.18 12.60
N LEU A 448 0.07 3.75 12.00
CA LEU A 448 -0.68 4.85 12.60
C LEU A 448 -1.39 4.42 13.88
N LEU A 449 -2.04 3.24 13.89
CA LEU A 449 -2.59 2.66 15.12
C LEU A 449 -1.52 2.44 16.18
N THR A 450 -0.32 2.05 15.80
CA THR A 450 0.83 1.86 16.70
C THR A 450 1.34 3.17 17.30
N ILE A 451 1.41 4.25 16.51
CA ILE A 451 1.83 5.56 16.98
C ILE A 451 0.86 6.13 18.03
N PHE A 452 -0.44 5.90 17.83
CA PHE A 452 -1.50 6.52 18.62
C PHE A 452 -2.07 5.65 19.74
N ARG A 453 -1.71 4.36 19.81
CA ARG A 453 -2.29 3.46 20.82
C ARG A 453 -1.95 3.89 22.25
N PRO A 454 -2.85 3.65 23.21
CA PRO A 454 -2.54 3.73 24.63
C PRO A 454 -1.66 2.54 25.08
N ASN A 455 -1.36 2.46 26.37
CA ASN A 455 -0.79 1.22 26.92
C ASN A 455 -1.84 0.10 26.80
N LEU A 456 -1.44 -1.04 26.24
CA LEU A 456 -2.28 -2.21 25.97
C LEU A 456 -1.66 -3.49 26.55
N GLU A 457 -0.78 -3.38 27.55
CA GLU A 457 -0.11 -4.52 28.20
C GLU A 457 -1.09 -5.62 28.64
N ASP A 458 -2.25 -5.24 29.17
CA ASP A 458 -3.27 -6.20 29.64
C ASP A 458 -4.02 -6.94 28.52
N ARG A 459 -3.81 -6.58 27.25
CA ARG A 459 -4.54 -7.12 26.09
C ARG A 459 -3.82 -8.32 25.47
N VAL A 460 -3.56 -9.35 26.28
CA VAL A 460 -2.95 -10.63 25.87
C VAL A 460 -4.06 -11.62 25.48
N ALA A 461 -3.79 -12.56 24.57
CA ALA A 461 -4.78 -13.55 24.12
C ALA A 461 -5.42 -14.33 25.29
N VAL A 462 -4.63 -14.69 26.31
CA VAL A 462 -5.11 -15.41 27.49
C VAL A 462 -6.10 -14.59 28.32
N SER A 463 -5.92 -13.27 28.46
CA SER A 463 -6.83 -12.44 29.26
C SER A 463 -8.13 -12.09 28.52
N VAL A 464 -8.10 -12.07 27.19
CA VAL A 464 -9.19 -11.52 26.37
C VAL A 464 -10.06 -12.60 25.73
N LEU A 465 -9.55 -13.81 25.54
CA LEU A 465 -10.26 -14.89 24.86
C LEU A 465 -10.96 -15.82 25.85
N ALA A 466 -12.19 -16.20 25.50
CA ALA A 466 -12.93 -17.25 26.22
C ALA A 466 -12.33 -18.64 25.97
N ASP A 467 -12.39 -19.49 27.00
CA ASP A 467 -11.92 -20.88 26.94
C ASP A 467 -12.69 -21.73 25.93
N SER A 468 -13.99 -21.49 25.78
CA SER A 468 -14.87 -22.25 24.89
C SER A 468 -14.80 -21.80 23.42
N TRP A 469 -15.05 -22.73 22.50
CA TRP A 469 -15.16 -22.48 21.07
C TRP A 469 -16.29 -21.50 20.72
N PHE A 470 -17.43 -21.65 21.40
CA PHE A 470 -18.58 -20.77 21.26
C PHE A 470 -18.62 -19.77 22.43
N PRO A 471 -18.90 -18.48 22.18
CA PRO A 471 -19.11 -17.53 23.27
C PRO A 471 -20.31 -17.99 24.09
N ARG A 472 -20.10 -18.38 25.36
CA ARG A 472 -21.21 -18.52 26.30
C ARG A 472 -21.88 -17.16 26.40
N ARG A 473 -23.15 -17.08 25.97
CA ARG A 473 -24.00 -15.92 26.22
C ARG A 473 -23.99 -15.72 27.74
N GLN A 474 -23.38 -14.63 28.19
CA GLN A 474 -23.33 -14.29 29.61
C GLN A 474 -24.80 -14.14 30.06
N LYS A 475 -25.35 -15.18 30.67
CA LYS A 475 -26.63 -15.06 31.39
C LYS A 475 -26.33 -14.07 32.51
N ASN A 476 -26.98 -12.92 32.49
CA ASN A 476 -27.00 -12.00 33.62
C ASN A 476 -27.58 -12.76 34.82
N ASP A 477 -26.74 -13.42 35.61
CA ASP A 477 -27.09 -13.84 36.97
C ASP A 477 -27.04 -12.61 37.87
N LYS A 478 -28.02 -11.72 37.67
CA LYS A 478 -28.39 -10.68 38.63
C LYS A 478 -29.37 -11.22 39.70
N LYS A 479 -29.62 -12.54 39.75
CA LYS A 479 -30.64 -13.15 40.63
C LYS A 479 -30.11 -13.90 41.86
N SER A 480 -28.82 -13.89 42.15
CA SER A 480 -28.27 -14.59 43.33
C SER A 480 -27.88 -13.68 44.51
N ILE A 481 -27.99 -12.35 44.40
CA ILE A 481 -27.69 -11.43 45.51
C ILE A 481 -28.96 -10.96 46.26
N GLU A 482 -30.16 -11.10 45.67
CA GLU A 482 -31.43 -10.75 46.34
C GLU A 482 -32.08 -11.87 47.17
N LYS A 483 -31.40 -13.01 47.37
CA LYS A 483 -31.90 -14.11 48.23
C LYS A 483 -31.13 -14.30 49.54
N ALA A 484 -30.25 -13.37 49.88
CA ALA A 484 -29.47 -13.40 51.13
C ALA A 484 -29.38 -12.03 51.82
N ALA A 485 -30.41 -11.18 51.64
CA ALA A 485 -30.60 -9.94 52.39
C ALA A 485 -31.94 -9.98 53.11
#